data_AF-A0A366M7W2-F1
#
_entry.id   AF-A0A366M7W2-F1
#
_cell.length_a   1.000
_cell.length_b   1.000
_cell.length_c   1.000
_cell.angle_alpha   90.00
_cell.angle_beta   90.00
_cell.angle_gamma   90.00
#
_symmetry.space_group_name_H-M   'P 1'
#
loop_
_entity.id
_entity.type
_entity.pdbx_description
1 polymer ?
#
loop_
_entity_poly.entity_id
_entity_poly.type
_entity_poly.pdbx_seq_one_letter_code
_entity_poly.pdbx_strand_id
1 'polypeptide(L)'
;MTTVLKFESKLAVAAANALEPHIRPLYDQPGATRLAVMEIRHIERTQPADGSDKDPSVRVRIIGCEVPNREQEPHVREMMRALYVQRTAQGTLDDAGELQLSDRTLKNAGPVLHAIEVSRLRAGLAHWVDYAARVNANGKLTVSEMHHELDIVARGLKALLDGTPEEA
;
A
#
# COMPACT_ATOMS: atom_id res chain seq x y z
N MET A 1 28.68 21.57 1.48
CA MET A 1 27.31 22.03 1.16
C MET A 1 26.39 20.83 1.21
N THR A 2 25.32 20.90 2.01
CA THR A 2 24.36 19.80 2.18
C THR A 2 23.12 20.12 1.37
N THR A 3 22.73 19.25 0.45
CA THR A 3 21.48 19.43 -0.31
C THR A 3 20.29 19.23 0.62
N VAL A 4 19.38 20.19 0.64
CA VAL A 4 18.18 20.16 1.49
C VAL A 4 17.00 19.54 0.73
N LEU A 5 16.35 18.53 1.32
CA LEU A 5 15.09 17.99 0.82
C LEU A 5 13.91 18.77 1.41
N LYS A 6 12.98 19.22 0.56
CA LYS A 6 11.78 19.97 0.95
C LYS A 6 10.54 19.26 0.46
N PHE A 7 9.57 19.02 1.33
CA PHE A 7 8.25 18.55 0.91
C PHE A 7 7.42 19.72 0.41
N GLU A 8 6.71 19.51 -0.69
CA GLU A 8 5.65 20.39 -1.12
C GLU A 8 4.45 20.27 -0.17
N SER A 9 3.77 21.39 0.08
CA SER A 9 2.59 21.44 0.95
C SER A 9 1.37 20.70 0.37
N LYS A 10 1.33 20.51 -0.95
CA LYS A 10 0.25 19.84 -1.65
C LYS A 10 0.59 18.38 -1.89
N LEU A 11 -0.37 17.49 -1.63
CA LEU A 11 -0.33 16.08 -2.01
C LEU A 11 -0.91 15.90 -3.42
N ALA A 12 -0.56 14.82 -4.10
CA ALA A 12 -1.35 14.38 -5.26
C ALA A 12 -2.72 13.85 -4.81
N VAL A 13 -3.70 13.87 -5.72
CA VAL A 13 -5.09 13.46 -5.42
C VAL A 13 -5.16 12.05 -4.82
N ALA A 14 -4.47 11.07 -5.40
CA ALA A 14 -4.46 9.70 -4.88
C ALA A 14 -3.96 9.62 -3.43
N ALA A 15 -2.84 10.29 -3.13
CA ALA A 15 -2.29 10.33 -1.78
C ALA A 15 -3.20 11.07 -0.79
N ALA A 16 -3.90 12.11 -1.23
CA ALA A 16 -4.87 12.82 -0.40
C ALA A 16 -6.08 11.92 -0.06
N ASN A 17 -6.62 11.22 -1.05
CA ASN A 17 -7.76 10.31 -0.86
C ASN A 17 -7.43 9.18 0.11
N ALA A 18 -6.22 8.60 0.03
CA ALA A 18 -5.79 7.55 0.96
C ALA A 18 -5.68 8.03 2.42
N LEU A 19 -5.39 9.32 2.64
CA LEU A 19 -5.28 9.91 3.98
C LEU A 19 -6.61 10.43 4.52
N GLU A 20 -7.59 10.70 3.66
CA GLU A 20 -8.87 11.29 4.02
C GLU A 20 -9.59 10.58 5.19
N PRO A 21 -9.71 9.23 5.20
CA PRO A 21 -10.34 8.50 6.30
C PRO A 21 -9.63 8.69 7.67
N HIS A 22 -8.37 9.12 7.66
CA HIS A 22 -7.54 9.26 8.85
C HIS A 22 -7.50 10.70 9.38
N ILE A 23 -8.05 11.68 8.66
CA ILE A 23 -8.05 13.10 9.05
C ILE A 23 -8.78 13.29 10.38
N ARG A 24 -10.00 12.77 10.50
CA ARG A 24 -10.81 12.96 11.70
C ARG A 24 -10.18 12.32 12.95
N PRO A 25 -9.72 11.05 12.90
CA PRO A 25 -8.97 10.46 14.01
C PRO A 25 -7.71 11.24 14.42
N LEU A 26 -6.98 11.86 13.47
CA LEU A 26 -5.81 12.69 13.76
C LEU A 26 -6.19 14.03 14.39
N TYR A 27 -7.29 14.63 13.93
CA TYR A 27 -7.81 15.88 14.46
C TYR A 27 -8.32 15.72 15.91
N ASP A 28 -9.07 14.65 16.17
CA ASP A 28 -9.68 14.40 17.49
C ASP A 28 -8.67 13.99 18.56
N GLN A 29 -7.50 13.49 18.16
CA GLN A 29 -6.45 13.03 19.07
C GLN A 29 -5.11 13.74 18.78
N PRO A 30 -4.91 14.97 19.27
CA PRO A 30 -3.64 15.68 19.12
C PRO A 30 -2.46 14.83 19.62
N GLY A 31 -1.42 14.70 18.78
CA GLY A 31 -0.26 13.84 19.06
C GLY A 31 -0.43 12.39 18.61
N ALA A 32 -1.59 12.00 18.07
CA ALA A 32 -1.75 10.70 17.45
C ALA A 32 -0.80 10.55 16.24
N THR A 33 -0.25 9.35 16.10
CA THR A 33 0.63 8.99 14.97
C THR A 33 -0.08 7.99 14.07
N ARG A 34 0.16 8.08 12.77
CA ARG A 34 -0.26 7.09 11.77
C ARG A 34 0.97 6.60 11.01
N LEU A 35 1.05 5.30 10.82
CA LEU A 35 2.03 4.69 9.94
C LEU A 35 1.52 4.81 8.50
N ALA A 36 2.38 5.13 7.54
CA ALA A 36 2.02 5.19 6.13
C ALA A 36 3.22 4.81 5.26
N VAL A 37 2.94 4.20 4.10
CA VAL A 37 3.91 3.96 3.03
C VAL A 37 3.67 5.02 1.97
N MET A 38 4.72 5.74 1.56
CA MET A 38 4.59 6.88 0.65
C MET A 38 5.56 6.79 -0.52
N GLU A 39 5.09 7.21 -1.69
CA GLU A 39 5.91 7.42 -2.87
C GLU A 39 6.13 8.94 -3.07
N ILE A 40 7.39 9.35 -3.24
CA ILE A 40 7.76 10.76 -3.46
C ILE A 40 8.27 10.99 -4.88
N ARG A 41 7.85 12.10 -5.50
CA ARG A 41 8.27 12.53 -6.83
C ARG A 41 9.03 13.85 -6.76
N HIS A 42 10.14 13.95 -7.48
CA HIS A 42 10.84 15.21 -7.71
C HIS A 42 9.95 16.23 -8.42
N ILE A 43 9.87 17.44 -7.88
CA ILE A 43 9.11 18.56 -8.46
C ILE A 43 10.03 19.65 -8.96
N GLU A 44 11.00 20.07 -8.15
CA GLU A 44 11.85 21.22 -8.46
C GLU A 44 13.24 21.04 -7.86
N ARG A 45 14.27 21.50 -8.57
CA ARG A 45 15.63 21.62 -8.07
C ARG A 45 16.02 23.09 -8.01
N THR A 46 16.58 23.51 -6.89
CA THR A 46 17.22 24.82 -6.71
C THR A 46 18.73 24.61 -6.64
N GLN A 47 19.45 25.18 -7.62
CA GLN A 47 20.91 25.26 -7.61
C GLN A 47 21.31 26.73 -7.36
N PRO A 48 21.89 27.06 -6.20
CA PRO A 48 22.44 28.38 -5.91
C PRO A 48 23.61 28.71 -6.85
N ALA A 49 23.79 30.00 -7.14
CA ALA A 49 24.96 30.49 -7.85
C ALA A 49 26.22 30.42 -6.96
N ASP A 50 27.39 30.41 -7.58
CA ASP A 50 28.67 30.40 -6.87
C ASP A 50 28.80 31.63 -5.97
N GLY A 51 29.12 31.40 -4.69
CA GLY A 51 29.18 32.45 -3.66
C GLY A 51 27.83 32.84 -3.04
N SER A 52 26.73 32.19 -3.43
CA SER A 52 25.44 32.36 -2.76
C SER A 52 25.43 31.69 -1.39
N ASP A 53 24.86 32.38 -0.39
CA ASP A 53 24.64 31.85 0.97
C ASP A 53 23.41 30.92 1.08
N LYS A 54 22.91 30.40 -0.05
CA LYS A 54 21.78 29.47 -0.08
C LYS A 54 22.30 28.06 -0.28
N ASP A 55 21.68 27.11 0.39
CA ASP A 55 21.93 25.70 0.14
C ASP A 55 21.20 25.21 -1.12
N PRO A 56 21.81 24.28 -1.89
CA PRO A 56 21.11 23.50 -2.89
C PRO A 56 19.89 22.82 -2.28
N SER A 57 18.76 22.79 -2.99
CA SER A 57 17.57 22.11 -2.49
C SER A 57 16.79 21.38 -3.56
N VAL A 58 16.11 20.30 -3.16
CA VAL A 58 15.19 19.54 -4.00
C VAL A 58 13.82 19.56 -3.34
N ARG A 59 12.80 19.98 -4.09
CA ARG A 59 11.40 19.90 -3.68
C ARG A 59 10.79 18.60 -4.20
N VAL A 60 10.12 17.86 -3.32
CA VAL A 60 9.41 16.61 -3.64
C VAL A 60 7.95 16.69 -3.24
N ARG A 61 7.10 15.93 -3.94
CA ARG A 61 5.67 15.77 -3.63
C ARG A 61 5.37 14.31 -3.33
N ILE A 62 4.51 14.05 -2.35
CA ILE A 62 3.96 12.71 -2.13
C ILE A 62 2.90 12.46 -3.20
N ILE A 63 3.13 11.44 -4.02
CA ILE A 63 2.28 11.09 -5.18
C ILE A 63 1.41 9.85 -4.94
N GLY A 64 1.86 8.95 -4.07
CA GLY A 64 1.13 7.77 -3.61
C GLY A 64 1.27 7.65 -2.10
N CYS A 65 0.23 7.16 -1.44
CA CYS A 65 0.20 6.97 0.00
C CYS A 65 -0.75 5.81 0.31
N GLU A 66 -0.35 4.90 1.19
CA GLU A 66 -1.22 3.88 1.73
C GLU A 66 -1.02 3.76 3.24
N VAL A 67 -2.13 3.68 3.97
CA VAL A 67 -2.14 3.55 5.43
C VAL A 67 -2.54 2.10 5.78
N PRO A 68 -1.64 1.30 6.36
CA PRO A 68 -1.97 -0.06 6.74
C PRO A 68 -3.06 -0.07 7.81
N ASN A 69 -3.91 -1.09 7.76
CA ASN A 69 -4.83 -1.38 8.84
C ASN A 69 -4.10 -2.02 10.05
N ARG A 70 -4.83 -2.24 11.15
CA ARG A 70 -4.28 -2.76 12.40
C ARG A 70 -3.58 -4.12 12.26
N GLU A 71 -4.06 -4.98 11.36
CA GLU A 71 -3.47 -6.30 11.11
C GLU A 71 -2.22 -6.21 10.22
N GLN A 72 -2.17 -5.22 9.33
CA GLN A 72 -1.06 -4.97 8.41
C GLN A 72 0.09 -4.19 9.06
N GLU A 73 -0.19 -3.35 10.07
CA GLU A 73 0.81 -2.51 10.73
C GLU A 73 2.07 -3.27 11.22
N PRO A 74 1.95 -4.45 11.88
CA PRO A 74 3.13 -5.21 12.30
C PRO A 74 4.05 -5.59 11.13
N HIS A 75 3.49 -6.00 10.00
CA HIS A 75 4.24 -6.38 8.81
C HIS A 75 4.96 -5.19 8.18
N VAL A 76 4.30 -4.02 8.12
CA VAL A 76 4.95 -2.79 7.63
C VAL A 76 6.09 -2.36 8.54
N ARG A 77 5.93 -2.46 9.86
CA ARG A 77 7.00 -2.15 10.83
C ARG A 77 8.18 -3.10 10.72
N GLU A 78 7.93 -4.38 10.46
CA GLU A 78 8.97 -5.37 10.20
C GLU A 78 9.76 -5.03 8.94
N MET A 79 9.08 -4.69 7.84
CA MET A 79 9.71 -4.22 6.61
C MET A 79 10.55 -2.95 6.84
N MET A 80 10.02 -1.96 7.59
CA MET A 80 10.77 -0.76 7.94
C MET A 80 12.03 -1.09 8.75
N ARG A 81 11.96 -2.04 9.69
CA ARG A 81 13.12 -2.50 10.45
C ARG A 81 14.15 -3.16 9.53
N ALA A 82 13.72 -3.99 8.58
CA ALA A 82 14.62 -4.60 7.60
C ALA A 82 15.32 -3.57 6.72
N LEU A 83 14.58 -2.58 6.18
CA LEU A 83 15.13 -1.47 5.42
C LEU A 83 16.08 -0.61 6.25
N TYR A 84 15.74 -0.35 7.52
CA TYR A 84 16.60 0.37 8.44
C TYR A 84 17.92 -0.38 8.64
N VAL A 85 17.87 -1.68 8.96
CA VAL A 85 19.06 -2.52 9.13
C VAL A 85 19.90 -2.51 7.86
N GLN A 86 19.31 -2.68 6.68
CA GLN A 86 20.04 -2.61 5.41
C GLN A 86 20.75 -1.27 5.21
N ARG A 87 20.05 -0.16 5.49
CA ARG A 87 20.59 1.21 5.38
C ARG A 87 21.73 1.46 6.37
N THR A 88 21.64 0.94 7.58
CA THR A 88 22.64 1.17 8.64
C THR A 88 23.76 0.14 8.66
N ALA A 89 23.58 -1.01 8.01
CA ALA A 89 24.59 -2.07 7.96
C ALA A 89 25.74 -1.77 6.98
N GLN A 90 25.64 -0.73 6.15
CA GLN A 90 26.80 -0.15 5.46
C GLN A 90 27.74 0.49 6.49
N GLY A 91 28.58 -0.34 7.13
CA GLY A 91 29.56 0.09 8.13
C GLY A 91 29.94 -0.95 9.19
N THR A 92 29.19 -2.05 9.33
CA THR A 92 29.49 -3.18 10.23
C THR A 92 29.72 -4.45 9.44
N LEU A 93 30.79 -4.47 8.63
CA LEU A 93 31.40 -5.73 8.21
C LEU A 93 32.23 -6.22 9.38
N ASP A 94 31.94 -7.41 9.91
CA ASP A 94 32.91 -8.15 10.71
C ASP A 94 33.91 -8.86 9.77
N ASP A 95 34.99 -9.41 10.32
CA ASP A 95 36.08 -10.05 9.58
C ASP A 95 35.63 -11.28 8.75
N ALA A 96 34.36 -11.68 8.82
CA ALA A 96 33.74 -12.76 8.04
C ALA A 96 32.78 -12.27 6.94
N GLY A 97 32.48 -10.97 6.84
CA GLY A 97 31.73 -10.38 5.71
C GLY A 97 30.26 -10.80 5.59
N GLU A 98 29.64 -11.28 6.65
CA GLU A 98 28.29 -11.86 6.62
C GLU A 98 27.19 -10.81 6.85
N LEU A 99 26.50 -10.44 5.76
CA LEU A 99 25.29 -9.59 5.75
C LEU A 99 24.05 -10.44 5.38
N GLN A 100 23.82 -11.57 6.06
CA GLN A 100 22.81 -12.57 5.62
C GLN A 100 21.35 -12.29 6.03
N LEU A 101 21.06 -11.33 6.90
CA LEU A 101 19.69 -11.13 7.44
C LEU A 101 18.82 -10.11 6.67
N SER A 102 19.38 -9.03 6.13
CA SER A 102 18.57 -7.94 5.52
C SER A 102 18.02 -8.30 4.14
N ASP A 103 18.82 -8.95 3.30
CA ASP A 103 18.44 -9.29 1.92
C ASP A 103 17.41 -10.42 1.87
N ARG A 104 17.50 -11.43 2.75
CA ARG A 104 16.50 -12.49 2.85
C ARG A 104 15.15 -11.96 3.36
N THR A 105 15.15 -11.08 4.35
CA THR A 105 13.91 -10.51 4.92
C THR A 105 13.14 -9.68 3.88
N LEU A 106 13.83 -8.85 3.10
CA LEU A 106 13.21 -8.08 2.01
C LEU A 106 12.75 -8.96 0.86
N LYS A 107 13.56 -9.96 0.45
CA LYS A 107 13.13 -10.96 -0.54
C LYS A 107 11.94 -11.80 -0.08
N ASN A 108 11.80 -12.02 1.23
CA ASN A 108 10.69 -12.75 1.83
C ASN A 108 9.42 -11.89 2.05
N ALA A 109 9.49 -10.56 1.94
CA ALA A 109 8.32 -9.68 2.02
C ALA A 109 7.45 -9.72 0.75
N GLY A 110 8.03 -9.96 -0.42
CA GLY A 110 7.31 -10.17 -1.68
C GLY A 110 6.31 -11.34 -1.65
N PRO A 111 6.70 -12.52 -1.11
CA PRO A 111 5.80 -13.64 -0.84
C PRO A 111 4.63 -13.31 0.10
N VAL A 112 4.78 -12.36 1.04
CA VAL A 112 3.70 -11.96 1.96
C VAL A 112 2.62 -11.18 1.21
N LEU A 113 2.99 -10.29 0.29
CA LEU A 113 2.03 -9.60 -0.59
C LEU A 113 1.30 -10.59 -1.51
N HIS A 114 2.02 -11.58 -2.03
CA HIS A 114 1.40 -12.66 -2.81
C HIS A 114 0.46 -13.52 -1.95
N ALA A 115 0.83 -13.81 -0.70
CA ALA A 115 -0.02 -14.56 0.22
C ALA A 115 -1.29 -13.78 0.60
N ILE A 116 -1.20 -12.46 0.76
CA ILE A 116 -2.35 -11.58 0.98
C ILE A 116 -3.27 -11.58 -0.23
N GLU A 117 -2.71 -11.44 -1.44
CA GLU A 117 -3.49 -11.46 -2.68
C GLU A 117 -4.16 -12.82 -2.91
N VAL A 118 -3.45 -13.91 -2.68
CA VAL A 118 -4.00 -15.28 -2.75
C VAL A 118 -5.10 -15.47 -1.70
N SER A 119 -4.93 -14.92 -0.49
CA SER A 119 -5.95 -15.00 0.56
C SER A 119 -7.20 -14.20 0.20
N ARG A 120 -7.04 -13.01 -0.38
CA ARG A 120 -8.13 -12.18 -0.91
C ARG A 120 -8.91 -12.91 -2.00
N LEU A 121 -8.21 -13.46 -2.99
CA LEU A 121 -8.79 -14.23 -4.09
C LEU A 121 -9.53 -15.48 -3.58
N ARG A 122 -8.95 -16.20 -2.61
CA ARG A 122 -9.60 -17.37 -1.99
C ARG A 122 -10.89 -17.01 -1.25
N ALA A 123 -10.87 -15.93 -0.47
CA ALA A 123 -12.05 -15.46 0.25
C ALA A 123 -13.16 -15.01 -0.70
N GLY A 124 -12.82 -14.23 -1.74
CA GLY A 124 -13.77 -13.81 -2.76
C GLY A 124 -14.35 -14.99 -3.54
N LEU A 125 -13.52 -15.97 -3.92
CA LEU A 125 -13.98 -17.16 -4.61
C LEU A 125 -14.92 -18.00 -3.73
N ALA A 126 -14.59 -18.19 -2.45
CA ALA A 126 -15.46 -18.91 -1.51
C ALA A 126 -16.84 -18.25 -1.40
N HIS A 127 -16.87 -16.92 -1.30
CA HIS A 127 -18.12 -16.16 -1.29
C HIS A 127 -18.99 -16.43 -2.54
N TRP A 128 -18.39 -16.39 -3.73
CA TRP A 128 -19.11 -16.61 -4.98
C TRP A 128 -19.54 -18.07 -5.19
N VAL A 129 -18.74 -19.03 -4.70
CA VAL A 129 -19.13 -20.45 -4.67
C VAL A 129 -20.36 -20.65 -3.79
N ASP A 130 -20.37 -20.06 -2.59
CA ASP A 130 -21.52 -20.14 -1.67
C ASP A 130 -22.75 -19.45 -2.26
N TYR A 131 -22.57 -18.30 -2.93
CA TYR A 131 -23.64 -17.60 -3.61
C TYR A 131 -24.26 -18.46 -4.72
N ALA A 132 -23.43 -18.98 -5.63
CA ALA A 132 -23.89 -19.84 -6.72
C ALA A 132 -24.58 -21.11 -6.20
N ALA A 133 -24.08 -21.71 -5.11
CA ALA A 133 -24.73 -22.84 -4.47
C ALA A 133 -26.11 -22.50 -3.91
N ARG A 134 -26.29 -21.32 -3.29
CA ARG A 134 -27.60 -20.84 -2.82
C ARG A 134 -28.58 -20.58 -3.96
N VAL A 135 -28.13 -19.95 -5.04
CA VAL A 135 -28.94 -19.72 -6.23
C VAL A 135 -29.37 -21.05 -6.85
N ASN A 136 -28.45 -21.99 -7.02
CA ASN A 136 -28.74 -23.31 -7.59
C ASN A 136 -29.67 -24.16 -6.70
N ALA A 137 -29.60 -23.99 -5.38
CA ALA A 137 -30.54 -24.64 -4.45
C ALA A 137 -31.97 -24.06 -4.56
N ASN A 138 -32.13 -22.87 -5.14
CA ASN A 138 -33.44 -22.27 -5.39
C ASN A 138 -34.07 -22.83 -6.69
N GLY A 139 -34.72 -23.98 -6.57
CA GLY A 139 -35.38 -24.67 -7.69
C GLY A 139 -36.62 -23.97 -8.28
N LYS A 140 -36.89 -22.70 -7.94
CA LYS A 140 -38.06 -21.94 -8.41
C LYS A 140 -37.72 -20.79 -9.36
N LEU A 141 -36.44 -20.61 -9.68
CA LEU A 141 -36.01 -19.53 -10.56
C LEU A 141 -36.48 -19.78 -12.01
N THR A 142 -37.02 -18.73 -12.62
CA THR A 142 -37.28 -18.68 -14.05
C THR A 142 -35.97 -18.56 -14.83
N VAL A 143 -36.01 -18.79 -16.14
CA VAL A 143 -34.83 -18.64 -17.01
C VAL A 143 -34.27 -17.23 -16.98
N SER A 144 -35.13 -16.21 -16.92
CA SER A 144 -34.70 -14.81 -16.85
C SER A 144 -34.00 -14.49 -15.52
N GLU A 145 -34.49 -15.06 -14.42
CA GLU A 145 -33.88 -14.88 -13.10
C GLU A 145 -32.55 -15.64 -13.01
N MET A 146 -32.47 -16.85 -13.56
CA MET A 146 -31.20 -17.58 -13.66
C MET A 146 -30.14 -16.81 -14.45
N HIS A 147 -30.51 -16.19 -15.58
CA HIS A 147 -29.60 -15.33 -16.33
C HIS A 147 -29.15 -14.10 -15.53
N HIS A 148 -30.05 -13.48 -14.78
CA HIS A 148 -29.72 -12.34 -13.93
C HIS A 148 -28.72 -12.72 -12.82
N GLU A 149 -28.95 -13.85 -12.15
CA GLU A 149 -28.06 -14.36 -11.11
C GLU A 149 -26.67 -14.73 -11.64
N LEU A 150 -26.61 -15.31 -12.85
CA LEU A 150 -25.33 -15.60 -13.52
C LEU A 150 -24.57 -14.32 -13.88
N ASP A 151 -25.26 -13.27 -14.29
CA ASP A 151 -24.65 -11.97 -14.57
C ASP A 151 -24.07 -11.32 -13.31
N ILE A 152 -24.76 -11.42 -12.17
CA ILE A 152 -24.25 -10.96 -10.86
C ILE A 152 -22.96 -11.70 -10.50
N VAL A 153 -22.94 -13.04 -10.61
CA VAL A 153 -21.74 -13.84 -10.34
C VAL A 153 -20.59 -13.46 -11.28
N ALA A 154 -20.87 -13.27 -12.58
CA ALA A 154 -19.85 -12.91 -13.56
C ALA A 154 -19.24 -11.53 -13.29
N ARG A 155 -20.06 -10.52 -12.96
CA ARG A 155 -19.57 -9.19 -12.57
C ARG A 155 -18.77 -9.23 -11.27
N GLY A 156 -19.28 -9.97 -10.28
CA GLY A 156 -18.60 -10.16 -9.00
C GLY A 156 -17.22 -10.82 -9.11
N LEU A 157 -17.10 -11.85 -9.95
CA LEU A 157 -15.82 -12.51 -10.24
C LEU A 157 -14.87 -11.59 -11.01
N LYS A 158 -15.39 -10.77 -11.93
CA LYS A 158 -14.60 -9.78 -12.65
C LYS A 158 -14.05 -8.70 -11.73
N ALA A 159 -14.88 -8.14 -10.85
CA ALA A 159 -14.45 -7.18 -9.83
C ALA A 159 -13.39 -7.76 -8.89
N LEU A 160 -13.52 -9.03 -8.50
CA LEU A 160 -12.51 -9.75 -7.72
C LEU A 160 -11.15 -9.84 -8.43
N LEU A 161 -11.16 -10.09 -9.75
CA LEU A 161 -9.94 -10.16 -10.58
C LEU A 161 -9.31 -8.78 -10.82
N ASP A 162 -10.12 -7.76 -11.08
CA ASP A 162 -9.66 -6.38 -11.35
C ASP A 162 -9.20 -5.68 -10.07
N GLY A 163 -9.59 -6.23 -8.92
CA GLY A 163 -9.15 -5.82 -7.60
C GLY A 163 -9.81 -4.57 -7.04
N THR A 164 -10.79 -4.04 -7.75
CA THR A 164 -11.70 -2.98 -7.32
C THR A 164 -12.99 -3.58 -6.76
N PRO A 165 -13.39 -3.28 -5.52
CA PRO A 165 -14.75 -3.53 -5.09
C PRO A 165 -15.67 -2.58 -5.89
N GLU A 166 -16.52 -3.13 -6.77
CA GLU A 166 -17.65 -2.36 -7.28
C GLU A 166 -18.59 -2.09 -6.11
N GLU A 167 -18.79 -0.80 -5.82
CA GLU A 167 -19.79 -0.30 -4.89
C GLU A 167 -21.17 -0.85 -5.29
N ALA A 168 -21.83 -1.52 -4.35
CA ALA A 168 -23.21 -1.95 -4.45
C ALA A 168 -24.18 -0.81 -4.13
#